data_AF-L0G771-F1
#
_entry.id   AF-L0G771-F1
#
_cell.length_a   1.000
_cell.length_b   1.000
_cell.length_c   1.000
_cell.angle_alpha   90.00
_cell.angle_beta   90.00
_cell.angle_gamma   90.00
#
_symmetry.space_group_name_H-M   'P 1'
#
loop_
_entity.id
_entity.type
_entity.pdbx_description
1 polymer ?
#
loop_
_entity_poly.entity_id
_entity_poly.type
_entity_poly.pdbx_seq_one_letter_code
_entity_poly.pdbx_strand_id
1 'polypeptide(L)' 'MYYILTRQAEEDLIQIYLYGQEVFGPIQAEKYHESLERAFERIAKNPEMFPMALKS' A
#
# COMPACT_ATOMS: atom_id res chain seq x y z
N MET A 1 -13.68 4.06 8.86
CA MET A 1 -13.75 4.72 7.54
C MET A 1 -13.13 3.76 6.56
N TYR A 2 -13.93 3.22 5.63
CA TYR A 2 -13.51 2.15 4.72
C TYR A 2 -12.96 2.78 3.44
N TYR A 3 -11.82 2.29 2.95
CA TYR A 3 -11.29 2.62 1.62
C TYR A 3 -11.60 1.45 0.67
N ILE A 4 -11.66 1.75 -0.62
CA ILE A 4 -11.82 0.75 -1.68
C ILE A 4 -10.61 0.87 -2.58
N LEU A 5 -9.94 -0.26 -2.83
CA LEU A 5 -8.87 -0.33 -3.82
C LEU A 5 -9.49 -0.52 -5.20
N THR A 6 -8.90 0.14 -6.20
CA THR A 6 -9.17 -0.25 -7.58
C THR A 6 -8.53 -1.60 -7.83
N ARG A 7 -9.04 -2.35 -8.80
CA ARG A 7 -8.43 -3.61 -9.25
C ARG A 7 -6.95 -3.44 -9.60
N GLN A 8 -6.58 -2.32 -10.23
CA GLN A 8 -5.19 -2.03 -10.56
C GLN A 8 -4.34 -1.87 -9.29
N ALA A 9 -4.84 -1.18 -8.26
CA ALA A 9 -4.11 -1.04 -7.01
C ALA A 9 -3.95 -2.38 -6.26
N GLU A 10 -4.94 -3.27 -6.36
CA GLU A 10 -4.82 -4.64 -5.83
C GLU A 10 -3.74 -5.44 -6.58
N GLU A 11 -3.72 -5.36 -7.91
CA GLU A 11 -2.70 -5.99 -8.75
C GLU A 11 -1.29 -5.45 -8.42
N ASP A 12 -1.16 -4.14 -8.20
CA ASP A 12 0.10 -3.50 -7.78
C ASP A 12 0.59 -4.03 -6.43
N LEU A 13 -0.31 -4.20 -5.44
CA LEU A 13 0.03 -4.77 -4.13
C LEU A 13 0.55 -6.22 -4.25
N ILE A 14 -0.05 -7.03 -5.12
CA ILE A 14 0.41 -8.40 -5.39
C ILE A 14 1.81 -8.37 -5.98
N GLN A 15 2.07 -7.53 -6.98
CA GLN A 15 3.39 -7.44 -7.61
C GLN A 15 4.47 -6.97 -6.63
N ILE A 16 4.16 -5.97 -5.80
CA ILE A 16 5.06 -5.50 -4.73
C ILE A 16 5.38 -6.62 -3.74
N TYR A 17 4.38 -7.41 -3.34
CA TYR A 17 4.59 -8.53 -2.42
C TYR A 17 5.47 -9.61 -3.04
N LEU A 18 5.16 -10.05 -4.26
CA LEU A 18 5.93 -11.08 -4.97
C LEU A 18 7.39 -10.66 -5.17
N TYR A 19 7.61 -9.42 -5.63
CA TYR A 19 8.96 -8.86 -5.72
C TYR A 19 9.66 -8.82 -4.37
N GLY A 20 8.94 -8.40 -3.31
CA GLY A 20 9.46 -8.38 -1.96
C GLY A 20 9.88 -9.77 -1.46
N GLN A 21 9.10 -10.80 -1.78
CA GLN A 21 9.41 -12.18 -1.43
C GLN A 21 10.66 -12.66 -2.15
N GLU A 22 10.78 -12.40 -3.45
CA GLU A 22 11.92 -12.81 -4.28
C GLU A 22 13.22 -12.13 -3.83
N VAL A 23 13.17 -10.83 -3.51
CA VAL A 23 14.37 -10.02 -3.26
C VAL A 23 14.78 -9.98 -1.79
N PHE A 24 13.82 -9.99 -0.86
CA PHE A 24 14.09 -9.80 0.58
C PHE A 24 13.60 -10.95 1.45
N GLY A 25 12.94 -11.95 0.86
CA GLY A 25 12.37 -13.08 1.58
C GLY A 25 10.98 -12.80 2.17
N PRO A 26 10.26 -13.88 2.54
CA PRO A 26 8.84 -13.80 2.88
C PRO A 26 8.55 -12.96 4.13
N ILE A 27 9.43 -12.99 5.14
CA ILE A 27 9.25 -12.20 6.37
C ILE A 27 9.26 -10.70 6.07
N GLN A 28 10.14 -10.25 5.17
CA GLN A 28 10.25 -8.84 4.86
C GLN A 28 9.11 -8.38 3.94
N ALA A 29 8.69 -9.23 3.00
CA ALA A 29 7.52 -9.00 2.15
C ALA A 29 6.25 -8.81 2.97
N GLU A 30 6.01 -9.70 3.94
CA GLU A 30 4.84 -9.64 4.83
C GLU A 30 4.82 -8.34 5.65
N LYS A 31 5.93 -8.03 6.32
CA LYS A 31 6.06 -6.78 7.10
C LYS A 31 5.81 -5.54 6.26
N TYR A 32 6.27 -5.53 5.02
CA TYR A 32 6.07 -4.41 4.12
C TYR A 32 4.61 -4.31 3.67
N HIS A 33 3.99 -5.43 3.32
CA HIS A 33 2.57 -5.49 2.96
C HIS A 33 1.67 -4.96 4.08
N GLU A 34 1.84 -5.44 5.31
CA GLU A 34 1.11 -4.92 6.47
C GLU A 34 1.36 -3.41 6.71
N SER A 35 2.56 -2.92 6.39
CA SER A 35 2.86 -1.49 6.53
C SER A 35 2.07 -0.63 5.54
N LEU A 36 1.81 -1.14 4.33
CA LEU A 36 0.97 -0.49 3.34
C LEU A 36 -0.49 -0.46 3.81
N GLU A 37 -1.02 -1.58 4.33
CA GLU A 37 -2.37 -1.62 4.89
C GLU A 37 -2.57 -0.59 6.01
N ARG A 38 -1.63 -0.54 6.97
CA ARG A 38 -1.64 0.47 8.05
C ARG A 38 -1.58 1.89 7.52
N ALA A 39 -0.86 2.14 6.43
CA ALA A 39 -0.83 3.45 5.79
C ALA A 39 -2.19 3.79 5.16
N PHE A 40 -2.85 2.85 4.48
CA PHE A 40 -4.18 3.04 3.91
C PHE A 40 -5.22 3.33 4.98
N GLU A 41 -5.18 2.62 6.13
CA GLU A 41 -6.07 2.92 7.25
C GLU A 41 -5.87 4.34 7.80
N ARG A 42 -4.62 4.80 7.87
CA ARG A 42 -4.29 6.16 8.33
C ARG A 42 -4.82 7.21 7.37
N ILE A 43 -4.66 7.00 6.06
CA ILE A 43 -5.22 7.89 5.02
C ILE A 43 -6.74 7.86 5.06
N ALA A 44 -7.35 6.68 5.21
CA ALA A 44 -8.79 6.55 5.32
C ALA A 44 -9.32 7.27 6.58
N LYS A 45 -8.58 7.31 7.68
CA LYS A 45 -8.97 8.07 8.90
C LYS A 45 -8.74 9.58 8.76
N ASN A 46 -7.79 10.00 7.93
CA ASN A 46 -7.48 11.42 7.68
C ASN A 46 -7.06 11.64 6.21
N PRO A 47 -8.03 11.88 5.29
CA PRO A 47 -7.74 12.01 3.86
C PRO A 47 -6.82 13.17 3.49
N GLU A 48 -6.75 14.21 4.32
CA GLU A 48 -5.90 15.40 4.10
C GLU A 48 -4.50 15.26 4.73
N MET A 49 -4.13 14.05 5.20
CA MET A 49 -2.83 13.79 5.82
C MET A 49 -1.64 14.11 4.90
N PHE A 50 -1.82 14.02 3.58
CA PHE A 50 -0.79 14.27 2.59
C PHE A 50 -1.17 15.43 1.67
N PRO A 51 -0.20 16.23 1.19
CA PRO A 51 -0.48 17.29 0.24
C PRO A 51 -1.05 16.69 -1.05
N MET A 52 -1.99 17.39 -1.69
CA MET A 52 -2.45 17.02 -3.01
C MET A 52 -1.26 16.99 -3.98
N ALA A 53 -1.08 15.84 -4.64
CA ALA A 53 -0.12 15.72 -5.72
C ALA A 53 -0.65 16.48 -6.95
N LEU A 54 -0.35 17.78 -7.03
CA LEU A 54 -0.58 18.55 -8.25
C LEU A 54 0.38 18.03 -9.30
N LYS A 55 -0.16 17.44 -10.38
CA LYS A 55 0.65 17.09 -11.55
C LYS A 55 1.22 18.39 -12.11
N SER A 56 2.56 18.50 -12.08
CA SER A 56 3.32 19.57 -12.71
C SER A 56 3.37 19.39 -14.22
#